data_AF-J9EVM5-F1
#
_entry.id   AF-J9EVM5-F1
#
_cell.length_a   1.000
_cell.length_b   1.000
_cell.length_c   1.000
_cell.angle_alpha   90.00
_cell.angle_beta   90.00
_cell.angle_gamma   90.00
#
_symmetry.space_group_name_H-M   'P 1'
#
loop_
_entity.id
_entity.type
_entity.pdbx_description
1 polymer ?
#
loop_
_entity_poly.entity_id
_entity_poly.type
_entity_poly.pdbx_seq_one_letter_code
_entity_poly.pdbx_strand_id
1 'polypeptide(L)'
;MKRKRSIAINAFVFPEYAIEMGTEHLPGSNHTDSDDDNSDSDDSNAEKRMEEYRQYMKKHKSPCDSANGDLEDLEDFADKDTAFKYFNKVVALNPEQVLRYSRGGEPLLATDHAPPPEAIPPCSLCGSERQFELQLMPHLLALIGVDDLGKSIDWATLMLYTCAQNCHVPNDGYAEEYVHKQDFH
;
A
#
# COMPACT_ATOMS: atom_id res chain seq x y z
N MET A 1 -17.84 -23.69 -5.74
CA MET A 1 -18.13 -23.22 -7.11
C MET A 1 -17.32 -21.97 -7.37
N LYS A 2 -16.29 -22.02 -8.23
CA LYS A 2 -15.53 -20.82 -8.61
C LYS A 2 -16.44 -19.92 -9.45
N ARG A 3 -16.76 -18.71 -8.97
CA ARG A 3 -17.52 -17.72 -9.75
C ARG A 3 -16.72 -17.43 -11.03
N LYS A 4 -17.34 -17.58 -12.20
CA LYS A 4 -16.73 -17.21 -13.48
C LYS A 4 -16.48 -15.70 -13.45
N ARG A 5 -15.23 -15.27 -13.63
CA ARG A 5 -14.87 -13.86 -13.77
C ARG A 5 -15.68 -13.26 -14.93
N SER A 6 -16.28 -12.09 -14.70
CA SER A 6 -16.87 -11.27 -15.76
C SER A 6 -15.74 -10.89 -16.73
N ILE A 7 -15.91 -11.20 -18.01
CA ILE A 7 -14.96 -10.81 -19.05
C ILE A 7 -15.42 -9.45 -19.56
N ALA A 8 -14.55 -8.45 -19.46
CA ALA A 8 -14.83 -7.12 -19.98
C ALA A 8 -15.13 -7.18 -21.49
N ILE A 9 -16.15 -6.46 -21.92
CA ILE A 9 -16.71 -6.54 -23.28
C ILE A 9 -15.89 -5.68 -24.26
N ASN A 10 -15.04 -4.78 -23.76
CA ASN A 10 -14.14 -3.95 -24.58
C ASN A 10 -12.67 -4.08 -24.11
N ALA A 11 -11.73 -3.69 -24.97
CA ALA A 11 -10.30 -3.81 -24.71
C ALA A 11 -9.70 -2.75 -23.75
N PHE A 12 -10.53 -1.86 -23.19
CA PHE A 12 -10.08 -0.70 -22.39
C PHE A 12 -10.66 -0.67 -20.97
N VAL A 13 -11.61 -1.55 -20.68
CA VAL A 13 -12.35 -1.59 -19.40
C VAL A 13 -11.89 -2.83 -18.66
N PHE A 14 -11.57 -2.65 -17.38
CA PHE A 14 -11.21 -3.75 -16.50
C PHE A 14 -12.45 -4.60 -16.15
N PRO A 15 -12.26 -5.84 -15.67
CA PRO A 15 -13.38 -6.63 -15.16
C PRO A 15 -14.17 -5.88 -14.09
N GLU A 16 -15.49 -6.06 -14.11
CA GLU A 16 -16.37 -5.43 -13.12
C GLU A 16 -16.40 -6.25 -11.83
N TYR A 17 -16.21 -5.57 -10.70
CA TYR A 17 -16.28 -6.13 -9.36
C TYR A 17 -17.26 -5.34 -8.50
N ALA A 18 -17.98 -6.04 -7.63
CA ALA A 18 -18.73 -5.39 -6.56
C ALA A 18 -17.78 -5.10 -5.40
N ILE A 19 -17.82 -3.87 -4.87
CA ILE A 19 -17.04 -3.48 -3.69
C ILE A 19 -17.92 -3.70 -2.45
N GLU A 20 -17.43 -4.53 -1.54
CA GLU A 20 -18.02 -4.64 -0.20
C GLU A 20 -17.39 -3.57 0.69
N MET A 21 -18.23 -2.66 1.21
CA MET A 21 -17.79 -1.57 2.06
C MET A 21 -17.85 -2.01 3.53
N GLY A 22 -16.70 -1.97 4.21
CA GLY A 22 -16.59 -2.19 5.65
C GLY A 22 -15.96 -0.98 6.34
N THR A 23 -16.21 -0.83 7.64
CA THR A 23 -15.50 0.15 8.47
C THR A 23 -14.17 -0.44 8.89
N GLU A 24 -13.09 0.29 8.64
CA GLU A 24 -11.77 -0.09 9.14
C GLU A 24 -11.67 0.24 10.63
N HIS A 25 -11.31 -0.75 11.44
CA HIS A 25 -11.06 -0.58 12.87
C HIS A 25 -9.58 -0.71 13.14
N LEU A 26 -8.89 0.43 13.15
CA LEU A 26 -7.48 0.48 13.50
C LEU A 26 -7.32 0.32 15.02
N PRO A 27 -6.44 -0.57 15.51
CA PRO A 27 -6.08 -0.58 16.92
C PRO A 27 -5.55 0.81 17.29
N GLY A 28 -6.15 1.44 18.30
CA GLY A 28 -5.99 2.87 18.58
C GLY A 28 -4.54 3.31 18.66
N SER A 29 -4.23 4.46 18.03
CA SER A 29 -2.95 5.15 18.11
C SER A 29 -2.75 5.78 19.49
N ASN A 30 -2.59 4.96 20.52
CA ASN A 30 -1.98 5.42 21.76
C ASN A 30 -0.51 5.07 21.69
N HIS A 31 0.31 6.12 21.62
CA HIS A 31 1.74 6.10 21.86
C HIS A 31 1.98 5.64 23.31
N THR A 32 1.98 4.34 23.53
CA THR A 32 2.58 3.67 24.67
C THR A 32 3.09 2.36 24.12
N ASP A 33 4.42 2.28 23.94
CA ASP A 33 5.11 1.02 23.86
C ASP A 33 4.70 0.20 25.08
N SER A 34 3.93 -0.83 24.81
CA SER A 34 3.57 -1.87 25.76
C SER A 34 3.58 -3.13 24.92
N ASP A 35 4.80 -3.50 24.53
CA ASP A 35 5.12 -4.86 24.10
C ASP A 35 4.73 -5.79 25.24
N ASP A 36 3.52 -6.34 25.16
CA ASP A 36 3.05 -7.42 26.01
C ASP A 36 2.27 -8.41 25.15
N ASP A 37 2.90 -8.86 24.05
CA ASP A 37 2.58 -10.15 23.44
C ASP A 37 3.39 -11.23 24.16
N ASN A 38 2.90 -11.56 25.35
CA ASN A 38 3.26 -12.75 26.09
C ASN A 38 2.69 -13.99 25.38
N SER A 39 3.37 -14.42 24.32
CA SER A 39 3.29 -15.79 23.81
C SER A 39 4.56 -16.52 24.22
N ASP A 40 4.62 -16.88 25.50
CA ASP A 40 5.53 -17.91 26.01
C ASP A 40 5.25 -19.23 25.26
N SER A 41 5.97 -19.44 24.17
CA SER A 41 6.22 -20.74 23.59
C SER A 41 7.74 -20.88 23.50
N ASP A 42 8.28 -21.52 24.53
CA ASP A 42 9.68 -21.93 24.68
C ASP A 42 10.19 -22.62 23.41
N ASP A 43 10.79 -21.85 22.50
CA ASP A 43 11.50 -22.38 21.34
C ASP A 43 12.92 -21.79 21.26
N SER A 44 13.67 -22.00 22.34
CA SER A 44 15.13 -21.87 22.37
C SER A 44 15.87 -22.66 21.27
N ASN A 45 15.15 -23.50 20.51
CA ASN A 45 15.64 -24.30 19.41
C ASN A 45 15.49 -23.59 18.05
N ALA A 46 14.46 -22.76 17.84
CA ALA A 46 14.31 -21.96 16.62
C ALA A 46 15.41 -20.90 16.50
N GLU A 47 15.73 -20.22 17.59
CA GLU A 47 16.74 -19.16 17.61
C GLU A 47 18.14 -19.73 17.37
N LYS A 48 18.45 -20.89 17.97
CA LYS A 48 19.67 -21.64 17.68
C LYS A 48 19.75 -22.13 16.24
N ARG A 49 18.65 -22.64 15.68
CA ARG A 49 18.60 -23.06 14.26
C ARG A 49 18.81 -21.89 13.31
N MET A 50 18.25 -20.74 13.63
CA MET A 50 18.43 -19.52 12.83
C MET A 50 19.88 -19.04 12.89
N GLU A 51 20.50 -19.08 14.07
CA GLU A 51 21.91 -18.73 14.25
C GLU A 51 22.86 -19.72 13.56
N GLU A 52 22.58 -21.03 13.67
CA GLU A 52 23.30 -22.07 12.93
C GLU A 52 23.17 -21.88 11.41
N TYR A 53 22.01 -21.49 10.92
CA TYR A 53 21.78 -21.18 9.50
C TYR A 53 22.55 -19.94 9.05
N ARG A 54 22.54 -18.86 9.85
CA ARG A 54 23.35 -17.65 9.61
C ARG A 54 24.84 -17.98 9.55
N GLN A 55 25.33 -18.78 10.51
CA GLN A 55 26.73 -19.20 10.54
C GLN A 55 27.09 -20.12 9.36
N TYR A 56 26.18 -21.00 8.95
CA TYR A 56 26.35 -21.85 7.78
C TYR A 56 26.47 -21.03 6.49
N MET A 57 25.59 -20.04 6.29
CA MET A 57 25.62 -19.12 5.14
C MET A 57 26.89 -18.25 5.13
N LYS A 58 27.37 -17.83 6.31
CA LYS A 58 28.61 -17.05 6.44
C LYS A 58 29.87 -17.88 6.14
N LYS A 59 29.84 -19.17 6.46
CA LYS A 59 30.96 -20.11 6.27
C LYS A 59 30.99 -20.72 4.87
N HIS A 60 29.83 -21.00 4.29
CA HIS A 60 29.68 -21.52 2.94
C HIS A 60 29.23 -20.39 2.02
N LYS A 61 30.19 -19.58 1.56
CA LYS A 61 29.95 -18.56 0.54
C LYS A 61 29.46 -19.28 -0.73
N SER A 62 28.15 -19.26 -0.96
CA SER A 62 27.55 -19.82 -2.17
C SER A 62 28.21 -19.16 -3.40
N PRO A 63 28.61 -19.91 -4.43
CA PRO A 63 29.13 -19.34 -5.67
C PRO A 63 28.08 -18.51 -6.44
N CYS A 64 26.81 -18.62 -6.09
CA CYS A 64 25.77 -17.67 -6.50
C CYS A 64 25.43 -16.76 -5.33
N ASP A 65 25.96 -15.53 -5.35
CA ASP A 65 25.25 -14.29 -4.99
C ASP A 65 26.25 -13.18 -4.67
N SER A 66 26.46 -12.34 -5.68
CA SER A 66 26.84 -10.94 -5.49
C SER A 66 25.61 -10.18 -4.96
N ALA A 67 25.19 -10.42 -3.71
CA ALA A 67 24.07 -9.69 -3.09
C ALA A 67 24.04 -9.73 -1.54
N ASN A 68 25.15 -10.09 -0.88
CA ASN A 68 25.17 -10.17 0.60
C ASN A 68 25.35 -8.80 1.30
N GLY A 69 25.59 -7.72 0.55
CA GLY A 69 25.52 -6.37 1.12
C GLY A 69 24.07 -5.88 1.25
N ASP A 70 23.18 -6.36 0.38
CA ASP A 70 21.83 -5.81 0.26
C ASP A 70 20.86 -6.30 1.35
N LEU A 71 21.15 -7.41 2.05
CA LEU A 71 20.21 -8.03 3.00
C LEU A 71 20.27 -7.42 4.41
N GLU A 72 21.48 -7.18 4.95
CA GLU A 72 21.65 -6.44 6.21
C GLU A 72 21.26 -4.97 6.03
N ASP A 73 21.60 -4.36 4.88
CA ASP A 73 21.14 -3.02 4.55
C ASP A 73 19.60 -3.00 4.41
N LEU A 74 18.95 -3.98 3.75
CA LEU A 74 17.48 -4.05 3.66
C LEU A 74 16.81 -4.12 5.03
N GLU A 75 17.35 -4.89 5.97
CA GLU A 75 16.81 -5.00 7.33
C GLU A 75 16.94 -3.64 8.05
N ASP A 76 18.09 -2.97 7.95
CA ASP A 76 18.33 -1.63 8.53
C ASP A 76 17.48 -0.52 7.85
N PHE A 77 17.18 -0.65 6.56
CA PHE A 77 16.31 0.25 5.80
C PHE A 77 14.85 0.07 6.22
N ALA A 78 14.36 -1.16 6.24
CA ALA A 78 13.01 -1.49 6.70
C ALA A 78 12.82 -1.14 8.18
N ASP A 79 13.88 -1.21 9.00
CA ASP A 79 13.77 -0.89 10.42
C ASP A 79 13.53 0.59 10.70
N LYS A 80 13.96 1.47 9.79
CA LYS A 80 13.81 2.93 9.90
C LYS A 80 12.53 3.46 9.26
N ASP A 81 11.93 2.73 8.31
CA ASP A 81 10.71 3.13 7.62
C ASP A 81 9.47 2.79 8.48
N THR A 82 9.10 3.76 9.30
CA THR A 82 7.95 3.64 10.22
C THR A 82 6.64 3.60 9.45
N ALA A 83 6.51 4.36 8.36
CA ALA A 83 5.35 4.31 7.49
C ALA A 83 5.20 2.94 6.83
N PHE A 84 6.27 2.33 6.33
CA PHE A 84 6.21 0.99 5.74
C PHE A 84 5.77 -0.07 6.75
N LYS A 85 6.30 -0.05 7.98
CA LYS A 85 5.86 -0.95 9.06
C LYS A 85 4.37 -0.76 9.36
N TYR A 86 3.93 0.49 9.51
CA TYR A 86 2.54 0.81 9.80
C TYR A 86 1.61 0.42 8.64
N PHE A 87 2.01 0.72 7.39
CA PHE A 87 1.31 0.34 6.17
C PHE A 87 1.08 -1.17 6.12
N ASN A 88 2.15 -1.96 6.30
CA ASN A 88 2.03 -3.42 6.29
C ASN A 88 1.15 -3.94 7.42
N LYS A 89 1.25 -3.36 8.62
CA LYS A 89 0.36 -3.71 9.75
C LYS A 89 -1.11 -3.46 9.40
N VAL A 90 -1.43 -2.31 8.80
CA VAL A 90 -2.79 -1.97 8.38
C VAL A 90 -3.27 -2.88 7.24
N VAL A 91 -2.43 -3.10 6.22
CA VAL A 91 -2.75 -3.98 5.09
C VAL A 91 -2.98 -5.43 5.55
N ALA A 92 -2.23 -5.91 6.53
CA ALA A 92 -2.39 -7.26 7.08
C ALA A 92 -3.75 -7.50 7.74
N LEU A 93 -4.42 -6.46 8.25
CA LEU A 93 -5.77 -6.59 8.82
C LEU A 93 -6.82 -6.96 7.77
N ASN A 94 -6.63 -6.50 6.54
CA ASN A 94 -7.48 -6.84 5.40
C ASN A 94 -6.67 -6.85 4.10
N PRO A 95 -6.00 -7.96 3.75
CA PRO A 95 -5.11 -8.01 2.58
C PRO A 95 -5.83 -7.90 1.23
N GLU A 96 -7.15 -8.17 1.20
CA GLU A 96 -7.97 -8.08 -0.02
C GLU A 96 -8.55 -6.66 -0.24
N GLN A 97 -8.21 -5.70 0.62
CA GLN A 97 -8.67 -4.33 0.47
C GLN A 97 -8.16 -3.71 -0.84
N VAL A 98 -9.06 -3.07 -1.58
CA VAL A 98 -8.76 -2.41 -2.86
C VAL A 98 -8.82 -0.90 -2.78
N LEU A 99 -9.52 -0.37 -1.77
CA LEU A 99 -9.77 1.06 -1.61
C LEU A 99 -9.96 1.37 -0.12
N ARG A 100 -9.39 2.49 0.35
CA ARG A 100 -9.70 3.09 1.66
C ARG A 100 -10.29 4.48 1.42
N TYR A 101 -11.50 4.72 1.92
CA TYR A 101 -12.20 6.00 1.79
C TYR A 101 -12.13 6.77 3.11
N SER A 102 -11.62 8.01 3.08
CA SER A 102 -11.51 8.86 4.27
C SER A 102 -11.45 10.33 3.86
N ARG A 103 -12.61 10.90 3.53
CA ARG A 103 -12.71 12.27 3.02
C ARG A 103 -12.33 13.31 4.08
N GLY A 104 -11.32 14.12 3.77
CA GLY A 104 -10.69 15.07 4.68
C GLY A 104 -9.79 14.43 5.74
N GLY A 105 -9.51 13.13 5.63
CA GLY A 105 -8.56 12.43 6.50
C GLY A 105 -7.14 12.44 5.94
N GLU A 106 -6.27 11.65 6.56
CA GLU A 106 -4.88 11.46 6.13
C GLU A 106 -4.71 10.17 5.32
N PRO A 107 -3.88 10.19 4.26
CA PRO A 107 -3.53 8.98 3.54
C PRO A 107 -2.65 8.05 4.37
N LEU A 108 -2.74 6.75 4.12
CA LEU A 108 -1.80 5.77 4.65
C LEU A 108 -0.61 5.68 3.68
N LEU A 109 0.53 6.23 4.10
CA LEU A 109 1.77 6.21 3.35
C LEU A 109 2.38 4.81 3.35
N ALA A 110 2.86 4.37 2.19
CA ALA A 110 3.56 3.11 2.02
C ALA A 110 5.03 3.16 2.46
N THR A 111 5.64 4.34 2.46
CA THR A 111 7.04 4.56 2.85
C THR A 111 7.26 5.99 3.32
N ASP A 112 8.19 6.19 4.25
CA ASP A 112 8.67 7.50 4.70
C ASP A 112 9.57 8.19 3.64
N HIS A 113 10.06 7.44 2.65
CA HIS A 113 11.01 7.94 1.63
C HIS A 113 10.33 8.65 0.46
N ALA A 114 9.05 8.40 0.24
CA ALA A 114 8.24 9.05 -0.79
C ALA A 114 7.10 9.84 -0.13
N PRO A 115 7.37 11.01 0.47
CA PRO A 115 6.34 11.76 1.18
C PRO A 115 5.20 12.20 0.23
N PRO A 116 4.02 12.52 0.80
CA PRO A 116 2.91 13.07 0.03
C PRO A 116 3.33 14.34 -0.73
N PRO A 117 2.58 14.73 -1.79
CA PRO A 117 2.95 15.82 -2.66
C PRO A 117 3.05 17.13 -1.88
N GLU A 118 4.14 17.87 -2.06
CA GLU A 118 4.38 19.15 -1.38
C GLU A 118 3.25 20.17 -1.60
N ALA A 119 2.64 20.14 -2.79
CA ALA A 119 1.53 20.99 -3.15
C ALA A 119 0.51 20.23 -4.01
N ILE A 120 -0.76 20.34 -3.63
CA ILE A 120 -1.88 19.84 -4.42
C ILE A 120 -2.48 21.04 -5.15
N PRO A 121 -2.62 21.00 -6.49
CA PRO A 121 -3.19 22.12 -7.23
C PRO A 121 -4.65 22.35 -6.82
N PRO A 122 -5.12 23.62 -6.80
CA PRO A 122 -6.52 23.92 -6.51
C PRO A 122 -7.45 23.40 -7.61
N CYS A 123 -8.73 23.24 -7.27
CA CYS A 123 -9.77 22.84 -8.19
C CYS A 123 -9.80 23.75 -9.41
N SER A 124 -9.75 23.18 -10.61
CA SER A 124 -9.75 23.93 -11.87
C SER A 124 -11.09 24.63 -12.16
N LEU A 125 -12.18 24.23 -11.49
CA LEU A 125 -13.51 24.77 -11.70
C LEU A 125 -13.84 25.96 -10.78
N CYS A 126 -13.63 25.82 -9.47
CA CYS A 126 -13.99 26.86 -8.49
C CYS A 126 -12.78 27.55 -7.83
N GLY A 127 -11.57 27.03 -8.03
CA GLY A 127 -10.35 27.54 -7.41
C GLY A 127 -10.17 27.19 -5.93
N SER A 128 -11.08 26.42 -5.31
CA SER A 128 -10.90 25.98 -3.93
C SER A 128 -9.77 24.95 -3.81
N GLU A 129 -9.27 24.75 -2.59
CA GLU A 129 -8.34 23.66 -2.32
C GLU A 129 -8.96 22.28 -2.60
N ARG A 130 -8.08 21.31 -2.86
CA ARG A 130 -8.43 19.90 -2.88
C ARG A 130 -8.01 19.27 -1.56
N GLN A 131 -8.78 18.29 -1.09
CA GLN A 131 -8.49 17.52 0.11
C GLN A 131 -8.42 16.04 -0.24
N PHE A 132 -7.75 15.25 0.61
CA PHE A 132 -7.73 13.80 0.46
C PHE A 132 -9.17 13.25 0.52
N GLU A 133 -9.51 12.33 -0.39
CA GLU A 133 -10.82 11.69 -0.41
C GLU A 133 -10.71 10.18 -0.20
N LEU A 134 -9.86 9.54 -0.98
CA LEU A 134 -9.69 8.09 -0.96
C LEU A 134 -8.31 7.69 -1.46
N GLN A 135 -7.95 6.44 -1.19
CA GLN A 135 -6.75 5.83 -1.74
C GLN A 135 -7.04 4.44 -2.32
N LEU A 136 -6.31 4.07 -3.37
CA LEU A 136 -6.32 2.73 -3.96
C LEU A 136 -5.15 1.91 -3.43
N MET A 137 -5.47 0.67 -3.05
CA MET A 137 -4.56 -0.23 -2.37
C MET A 137 -3.88 -1.20 -3.35
N PRO A 138 -2.71 -1.78 -3.00
CA PRO A 138 -1.95 -2.63 -3.92
C PRO A 138 -2.72 -3.84 -4.44
N HIS A 139 -3.63 -4.42 -3.63
CA HIS A 139 -4.39 -5.62 -4.04
C HIS A 139 -5.22 -5.41 -5.30
N LEU A 140 -5.61 -4.16 -5.61
CA LEU A 140 -6.34 -3.84 -6.84
C LEU A 140 -5.57 -4.29 -8.10
N LEU A 141 -4.23 -4.20 -8.10
CA LEU A 141 -3.36 -4.63 -9.20
C LEU A 141 -3.58 -6.11 -9.56
N ALA A 142 -3.74 -6.97 -8.55
CA ALA A 142 -3.99 -8.40 -8.74
C ALA A 142 -5.37 -8.70 -9.35
N LEU A 143 -6.31 -7.76 -9.30
CA LEU A 143 -7.68 -7.91 -9.81
C LEU A 143 -7.86 -7.35 -11.22
N ILE A 144 -7.13 -6.28 -11.57
CA ILE A 144 -7.28 -5.59 -12.87
C ILE A 144 -6.58 -6.32 -14.03
N GLY A 145 -5.73 -7.32 -13.73
CA GLY A 145 -5.23 -8.28 -14.73
C GLY A 145 -4.33 -7.65 -15.79
N VAL A 146 -3.48 -6.71 -15.40
CA VAL A 146 -2.54 -6.01 -16.29
C VAL A 146 -1.23 -6.80 -16.37
N ASP A 147 -1.27 -7.96 -17.03
CA ASP A 147 -0.11 -8.86 -17.17
C ASP A 147 0.65 -8.69 -18.51
N ASP A 148 0.39 -7.60 -19.25
CA ASP A 148 1.05 -7.37 -20.54
C ASP A 148 2.49 -6.84 -20.35
N LEU A 149 3.46 -7.63 -20.83
CA LEU A 149 4.93 -7.43 -20.75
C LEU A 149 5.48 -6.09 -21.28
N GLY A 150 4.63 -5.18 -21.78
CA GLY A 150 5.02 -3.86 -22.31
C GLY A 150 4.33 -2.66 -21.65
N LYS A 151 3.38 -2.87 -20.73
CA LYS A 151 2.64 -1.82 -20.02
C LYS A 151 2.34 -2.29 -18.59
N SER A 152 3.38 -2.56 -17.81
CA SER A 152 3.21 -2.91 -16.39
C SER A 152 2.71 -1.69 -15.63
N ILE A 153 1.52 -1.80 -15.06
CA ILE A 153 0.97 -0.83 -14.13
C ILE A 153 1.29 -1.36 -12.74
N ASP A 154 1.99 -0.56 -11.94
CA ASP A 154 2.38 -0.93 -10.58
C ASP A 154 2.39 0.32 -9.68
N TRP A 155 2.02 0.16 -8.41
CA TRP A 155 2.00 1.19 -7.37
C TRP A 155 1.98 0.56 -5.97
N ALA A 156 2.52 1.27 -4.99
CA ALA A 156 2.29 0.93 -3.59
C ALA A 156 0.91 1.43 -3.13
N THR A 157 0.61 2.70 -3.39
CA THR A 157 -0.72 3.29 -3.14
C THR A 157 -0.97 4.46 -4.06
N LEU A 158 -2.22 4.68 -4.45
CA LEU A 158 -2.65 5.87 -5.17
C LEU A 158 -3.53 6.71 -4.26
N MET A 159 -3.14 7.95 -3.99
CA MET A 159 -3.90 8.89 -3.16
C MET A 159 -4.66 9.85 -4.05
N LEU A 160 -5.97 9.95 -3.87
CA LEU A 160 -6.84 10.81 -4.66
C LEU A 160 -7.30 12.01 -3.83
N TYR A 161 -7.23 13.17 -4.47
CA TYR A 161 -7.58 14.45 -3.88
C TYR A 161 -8.64 15.13 -4.75
N THR A 162 -9.74 15.53 -4.10
CA THR A 162 -10.93 16.09 -4.76
C THR A 162 -11.25 17.46 -4.22
N CYS A 163 -12.07 18.22 -4.95
CA CYS A 163 -12.54 19.53 -4.51
C CYS A 163 -13.19 19.49 -3.11
N ALA A 164 -12.62 20.24 -2.15
CA ALA A 164 -13.14 20.28 -0.78
C ALA A 164 -14.58 20.83 -0.74
N GLN A 165 -14.90 21.80 -1.60
CA GLN A 165 -16.23 22.38 -1.72
C GLN A 165 -17.25 21.51 -2.48
N ASN A 166 -16.82 20.38 -3.06
CA ASN A 166 -17.66 19.54 -3.92
C ASN A 166 -18.40 20.40 -4.98
N CYS A 167 -17.65 21.26 -5.68
CA CYS A 167 -18.23 22.22 -6.60
C CYS A 167 -18.93 21.52 -7.76
N HIS A 168 -19.98 22.15 -8.29
CA HIS A 168 -20.75 21.61 -9.40
C HIS A 168 -19.91 21.45 -10.67
N VAL A 169 -19.94 20.26 -11.27
CA VAL A 169 -19.33 20.00 -12.58
C VAL A 169 -20.30 20.43 -13.68
N PRO A 170 -19.93 21.37 -14.57
CA PRO A 170 -20.81 21.84 -15.63
C PRO A 170 -21.34 20.69 -16.51
N ASN A 171 -22.63 20.76 -16.85
CA ASN A 171 -23.33 19.79 -17.71
C ASN A 171 -23.31 18.33 -17.21
N ASP A 172 -23.15 18.10 -15.90
CA ASP A 172 -22.97 16.75 -15.32
C ASP A 172 -21.86 15.94 -16.04
N GLY A 173 -20.85 16.66 -16.53
CA GLY A 173 -19.73 16.10 -17.28
C GLY A 173 -18.62 15.55 -16.38
N TYR A 174 -17.40 15.54 -16.91
CA TYR A 174 -16.21 15.11 -16.18
C TYR A 174 -15.37 16.32 -15.73
N ALA A 175 -14.78 16.22 -14.55
CA ALA A 175 -13.82 17.17 -14.03
C ALA A 175 -12.50 16.47 -13.71
N GLU A 176 -11.39 17.17 -13.90
CA GLU A 176 -10.07 16.68 -13.53
C GLU A 176 -9.85 16.83 -12.02
N GLU A 177 -9.48 15.72 -11.39
CA GLU A 177 -9.05 15.68 -10.00
C GLU A 177 -7.58 15.26 -9.91
N TYR A 178 -7.00 15.37 -8.71
CA TYR A 178 -5.58 15.16 -8.53
C TYR A 178 -5.31 13.77 -7.95
N VAL A 179 -4.36 13.05 -8.55
CA VAL A 179 -3.91 11.73 -8.10
C VAL A 179 -2.42 11.80 -7.83
N HIS A 180 -2.01 11.35 -6.66
CA HIS A 180 -0.61 11.16 -6.31
C HIS A 180 -0.30 9.67 -6.22
N LYS A 181 0.73 9.24 -6.96
CA LYS A 181 1.22 7.87 -6.95
C LYS A 181 2.41 7.76 -6.01
N GLN A 182 2.37 6.78 -5.11
CA GLN A 182 3.51 6.40 -4.30
C GLN A 182 3.95 4.97 -4.67
N ASP A 183 5.27 4.79 -4.76
CA ASP A 183 5.95 3.51 -5.00
C ASP A 183 6.77 3.13 -3.75
N PHE A 184 7.16 1.87 -3.60
CA PHE A 184 7.94 1.37 -2.44
C PHE A 184 9.46 1.70 -2.48
N HIS A 185 9.88 2.72 -3.24
CA HIS A 185 11.31 2.98 -3.51
C HIS A 185 11.93 4.02 -2.57
#